data_AF-A0A3B0FXU3-F1
#
_entry.id   AF-A0A3B0FXU3-F1
#
_cell.length_a   1.000
_cell.length_b   1.000
_cell.length_c   1.000
_cell.angle_alpha   90.00
_cell.angle_beta   90.00
_cell.angle_gamma   90.00
#
_symmetry.space_group_name_H-M   'P 1'
#
loop_
_entity.id
_entity.type
_entity.pdbx_description
1 polymer ?
#
loop_
_entity_poly.entity_id
_entity_poly.type
_entity_poly.pdbx_seq_one_letter_code
_entity_poly.pdbx_strand_id
1 'polypeptide(L)'
;MSTTADSRVAEQEALAVTRALMEGRQEDAFLLVTGSSHPMALAHTACGLAAAALTHGSTSGARWLEQRQQALAVEELGPVF
;
A
#
# COMPACT_ATOMS: atom_id res chain seq x y z
N MET A 1 -6.78 -5.07 -22.14
CA MET A 1 -5.48 -5.53 -21.62
C MET A 1 -4.95 -4.55 -20.56
N SER A 2 -5.71 -4.24 -19.49
CA SER A 2 -5.38 -3.17 -18.53
C SER A 2 -5.52 -3.57 -17.05
N THR A 3 -5.59 -4.86 -16.73
CA THR A 3 -5.92 -5.29 -15.35
C THR A 3 -4.72 -5.27 -14.39
N THR A 4 -3.50 -5.43 -14.89
CA THR A 4 -2.32 -5.57 -14.02
C THR A 4 -1.73 -4.22 -13.58
N ALA A 5 -1.76 -3.21 -14.45
CA ALA A 5 -1.26 -1.87 -14.13
C ALA A 5 -2.18 -1.16 -13.12
N ASP A 6 -3.50 -1.20 -13.33
CA ASP A 6 -4.49 -0.66 -12.39
C ASP A 6 -4.41 -1.34 -11.01
N SER A 7 -4.21 -2.66 -10.98
CA SER A 7 -4.04 -3.39 -9.72
C SER A 7 -2.76 -3.02 -8.96
N ARG A 8 -1.68 -2.68 -9.67
CA ARG A 8 -0.39 -2.28 -9.07
C ARG A 8 -0.44 -0.87 -8.50
N VAL A 9 -1.05 0.05 -9.24
CA VAL A 9 -1.28 1.43 -8.76
C VAL A 9 -2.16 1.38 -7.51
N ALA A 10 -3.24 0.59 -7.52
CA ALA A 10 -4.08 0.41 -6.34
C ALA A 10 -3.32 -0.18 -5.14
N GLU A 11 -2.40 -1.13 -5.35
CA GLU A 11 -1.58 -1.70 -4.28
C GLU A 11 -0.54 -0.71 -3.72
N GLN A 12 0.07 0.12 -4.58
CA GLN A 12 0.95 1.21 -4.16
C GLN A 12 0.21 2.28 -3.35
N GLU A 13 -0.97 2.71 -3.80
CA GLU A 13 -1.79 3.69 -3.09
C GLU A 13 -2.24 3.13 -1.73
N ALA A 14 -2.64 1.85 -1.68
CA ALA A 14 -3.01 1.18 -0.44
C ALA A 14 -1.84 1.08 0.56
N LEU A 15 -0.62 0.82 0.08
CA LEU A 15 0.59 0.84 0.92
C LEU A 15 0.89 2.24 1.46
N ALA A 16 0.74 3.28 0.64
CA ALA A 16 0.94 4.66 1.06
C ALA A 16 -0.06 5.06 2.16
N VAL A 17 -1.32 4.68 2.02
CA VAL A 17 -2.36 4.89 3.05
C VAL A 17 -2.04 4.12 4.32
N THR A 18 -1.69 2.85 4.20
CA THR A 18 -1.35 2.00 5.35
C THR A 18 -0.19 2.58 6.15
N ARG A 19 0.84 3.06 5.45
CA ARG A 19 2.01 3.71 6.05
C ARG A 19 1.64 5.02 6.74
N ALA A 20 0.85 5.87 6.08
CA ALA A 20 0.38 7.12 6.68
C ALA A 20 -0.41 6.87 7.98
N LEU A 21 -1.27 5.84 8.01
CA LEU A 21 -1.99 5.44 9.21
C LEU A 21 -1.05 4.95 10.33
N MET A 22 -0.04 4.15 10.00
CA MET A 22 0.94 3.64 10.97
C MET A 22 1.84 4.74 11.55
N GLU A 23 2.14 5.77 10.76
CA GLU A 23 2.91 6.95 11.20
C GLU A 23 2.04 7.98 11.95
N GLY A 24 0.74 7.69 12.16
CA GLY A 24 -0.19 8.61 12.82
C GLY A 24 -0.68 9.76 11.94
N ARG A 25 -0.37 9.77 10.65
CA ARG A 25 -0.76 10.78 9.65
C ARG A 25 -2.14 10.44 9.07
N GLN A 26 -3.17 10.50 9.93
CA GLN A 26 -4.55 10.14 9.58
C GLN A 26 -5.16 11.07 8.52
N GLU A 27 -4.83 12.37 8.55
CA GLU A 27 -5.27 13.34 7.52
C GLU A 27 -4.69 13.01 6.14
N ASP A 28 -3.39 12.72 6.05
CA ASP A 28 -2.74 12.31 4.80
C ASP A 28 -3.38 11.04 4.24
N ALA A 29 -3.63 10.04 5.11
CA ALA A 29 -4.30 8.81 4.73
C ALA A 29 -5.72 9.07 4.20
N PHE A 30 -6.47 9.95 4.86
CA PHE A 30 -7.81 10.33 4.43
C PHE A 30 -7.81 11.03 3.06
N LEU A 31 -6.88 11.95 2.83
CA LEU A 31 -6.72 12.65 1.56
C LEU A 31 -6.35 11.69 0.41
N LEU A 32 -5.46 10.74 0.67
CA LEU A 32 -5.09 9.69 -0.30
C LEU A 32 -6.27 8.80 -0.66
N VAL A 33 -7.07 8.37 0.33
CA VAL A 33 -8.27 7.55 0.09
C VAL A 33 -9.30 8.33 -0.72
N THR A 34 -9.59 9.57 -0.32
CA THR A 34 -10.65 10.39 -0.94
C THR A 34 -10.27 10.93 -2.32
N GLY A 35 -8.97 11.08 -2.61
CA GLY A 35 -8.46 11.47 -3.92
C GLY A 35 -8.37 10.33 -4.93
N SER A 36 -8.52 9.07 -4.51
CA SER A 36 -8.45 7.92 -5.41
C SER A 36 -9.72 7.74 -6.23
N SER A 37 -9.57 7.15 -7.42
CA SER A 37 -10.70 6.81 -8.31
C SER A 37 -11.60 5.71 -7.72
N HIS A 38 -11.07 4.90 -6.79
CA HIS A 38 -11.79 3.80 -6.14
C HIS A 38 -11.59 3.83 -4.61
N PRO A 39 -12.12 4.85 -3.92
CA PRO A 39 -11.83 5.12 -2.51
C PRO A 39 -12.16 3.94 -1.59
N MET A 40 -13.28 3.26 -1.85
CA MET A 40 -13.73 2.13 -1.03
C MET A 40 -12.86 0.88 -1.21
N ALA A 41 -12.43 0.59 -2.44
CA ALA A 41 -11.54 -0.53 -2.74
C ALA A 41 -10.14 -0.31 -2.14
N LEU A 42 -9.66 0.93 -2.21
CA LEU A 42 -8.37 1.35 -1.66
C LEU A 42 -8.38 1.33 -0.12
N ALA A 43 -9.46 1.80 0.52
CA ALA A 43 -9.61 1.69 1.97
C ALA A 43 -9.63 0.22 2.42
N HIS A 44 -10.30 -0.66 1.66
CA HIS A 44 -10.37 -2.08 1.98
C HIS A 44 -9.01 -2.78 1.86
N THR A 45 -8.27 -2.50 0.80
CA THR A 45 -6.92 -3.05 0.59
C THR A 45 -5.91 -2.51 1.60
N ALA A 46 -5.95 -1.22 1.93
CA ALA A 46 -5.12 -0.63 2.98
C ALA A 46 -5.44 -1.24 4.36
N CYS A 47 -6.72 -1.48 4.66
CA CYS A 47 -7.12 -2.16 5.89
C CYS A 47 -6.59 -3.61 5.96
N GLY A 48 -6.65 -4.35 4.84
CA GLY A 48 -6.07 -5.69 4.74
C GLY A 48 -4.55 -5.71 4.93
N LEU A 49 -3.85 -4.74 4.35
CA LEU A 49 -2.40 -4.55 4.53
C LEU A 49 -2.05 -4.19 5.97
N ALA A 50 -2.81 -3.30 6.61
CA ALA A 50 -2.64 -2.95 8.02
C ALA A 50 -2.87 -4.17 8.92
N ALA A 51 -3.93 -4.95 8.66
CA ALA A 51 -4.22 -6.17 9.40
C ALA A 51 -3.10 -7.21 9.24
N ALA A 52 -2.59 -7.40 8.03
CA ALA A 52 -1.44 -8.27 7.76
C ALA A 52 -0.17 -7.77 8.44
N ALA A 53 0.10 -6.47 8.45
CA ALA A 53 1.24 -5.93 9.19
C ALA A 53 1.12 -6.17 10.71
N LEU A 54 -0.10 -6.06 11.25
CA LEU A 54 -0.36 -6.32 12.67
C LEU A 54 -0.14 -7.80 13.06
N THR A 55 -0.37 -8.77 12.17
CA THR A 55 -0.10 -10.18 12.48
C THR A 55 1.40 -10.49 12.66
N HIS A 56 2.27 -9.69 12.06
CA HIS A 56 3.72 -9.79 12.24
C HIS A 56 4.23 -9.06 13.50
N GLY A 57 3.40 -8.23 14.16
CA GLY A 57 3.78 -7.36 15.27
C GLY A 57 4.33 -6.01 14.81
N SER A 58 4.31 -4.98 15.66
CA SER A 58 4.56 -3.57 15.26
C SER A 58 5.90 -3.36 14.50
N THR A 59 7.01 -3.89 15.02
CA THR A 59 8.34 -3.74 14.41
C THR A 59 8.53 -4.60 13.15
N SER A 60 8.01 -5.83 13.14
CA SER A 60 8.14 -6.72 11.98
C SER A 60 7.15 -6.37 10.87
N GLY A 61 5.99 -5.82 11.22
CA GLY A 61 4.94 -5.38 10.31
C GLY A 61 5.36 -4.17 9.48
N ALA A 62 6.03 -3.20 10.11
CA ALA A 62 6.64 -2.07 9.39
C ALA A 62 7.68 -2.56 8.37
N ARG A 63 8.56 -3.48 8.77
CA ARG A 63 9.53 -4.10 7.85
C ARG A 63 8.87 -4.89 6.72
N TRP A 64 7.80 -5.61 7.01
CA TRP A 64 7.05 -6.36 6.01
C TRP A 64 6.40 -5.43 4.97
N LEU A 65 5.85 -4.29 5.40
CA LEU A 65 5.33 -3.26 4.51
C LEU A 65 6.43 -2.62 3.65
N GLU A 66 7.59 -2.32 4.23
CA GLU A 66 8.74 -1.81 3.47
C GLU A 66 9.21 -2.81 2.40
N GLN A 67 9.27 -4.11 2.74
CA GLN A 67 9.62 -5.16 1.78
C GLN A 67 8.60 -5.29 0.66
N ARG A 68 7.30 -5.20 0.97
CA ARG A 68 6.22 -5.15 -0.03
C ARG A 68 6.36 -3.95 -0.97
N GLN A 69 6.63 -2.77 -0.40
CA GLN A 69 6.82 -1.55 -1.18
C GLN A 69 8.07 -1.64 -2.08
N GLN A 70 9.17 -2.21 -1.58
CA GLN A 70 10.38 -2.46 -2.35
C GLN A 70 10.17 -3.50 -3.45
N ALA A 71 9.44 -4.59 -3.18
CA ALA A 71 9.14 -5.60 -4.18
C ALA A 71 8.37 -5.01 -5.37
N LEU A 72 7.37 -4.16 -5.10
CA LEU A 72 6.63 -3.45 -6.15
C LEU A 72 7.54 -2.46 -6.93
N ALA A 73 8.43 -1.75 -6.23
CA ALA A 73 9.38 -0.83 -6.88
C ALA A 73 10.41 -1.56 -7.75
N VAL A 74 10.85 -2.76 -7.34
CA VAL A 74 11.77 -3.61 -8.11
C VAL A 74 11.07 -4.21 -9.33
N GLU A 75 9.79 -4.60 -9.21
CA GLU A 75 9.00 -5.05 -10.36
C GLU A 75 8.72 -3.93 -11.38
N GLU A 76 8.64 -2.67 -10.93
CA GLU A 76 8.51 -1.47 -11.80
C GLU A 76 9.80 -1.17 -12.58
N LEU A 77 10.97 -1.48 -12.01
CA LEU A 77 12.27 -1.27 -12.67
C LEU A 77 12.55 -2.29 -13.79
N GLY A 78 11.81 -3.40 -13.84
CA GLY A 78 12.01 -4.48 -14.80
C GLY A 78 13.39 -5.16 -14.67
N PRO A 79 13.57 -6.37 -15.23
CA PRO A 79 14.90 -6.95 -15.34
C PRO A 79 15.75 -6.08 -16.27
N VAL A 80 16.79 -5.44 -15.74
CA VAL A 80 17.92 -5.01 -16.57
C VAL A 80 18.65 -6.29 -16.97
N PHE A 81 18.38 -6.73 -18.21
CA PHE A 81 19.03 -7.78 -19.02
C PHE A 81 19.98 -8.77 -18.34
#